data_AF-A0A836LWP0-F1
#
_entry.id   AF-A0A836LWP0-F1
#
_cell.length_a   1.000
_cell.length_b   1.000
_cell.length_c   1.000
_cell.angle_alpha   90.00
_cell.angle_beta   90.00
_cell.angle_gamma   90.00
#
_symmetry.space_group_name_H-M   'P 1'
#
loop_
_entity.id
_entity.type
_entity.pdbx_description
1 polymer ?
#
loop_
_entity_poly.entity_id
_entity_poly.type
_entity_poly.pdbx_seq_one_letter_code
_entity_poly.pdbx_strand_id
1 'polypeptide(L)' 'MDRTDKKILAELQLNGRLSITELAEKVGLSISPCHRRVKA' A
#
# COMPACT_ATOMS: atom_id res chain seq x y z
N MET A 1 -1.69 -13.45 -1.96
CA MET A 1 -2.22 -12.07 -1.87
C MET A 1 -3.11 -12.00 -0.64
N ASP A 2 -2.60 -11.36 0.40
CA ASP A 2 -3.31 -11.16 1.65
C ASP A 2 -4.37 -10.06 1.52
N ARG A 3 -5.24 -9.94 2.52
CA ARG A 3 -6.20 -8.82 2.63
C ARG A 3 -5.53 -7.46 2.51
N THR A 4 -4.32 -7.31 3.05
CA THR A 4 -3.56 -6.06 2.99
C THR A 4 -3.05 -5.76 1.57
N ASP A 5 -2.59 -6.77 0.83
CA ASP A 5 -2.17 -6.58 -0.57
C ASP A 5 -3.33 -6.13 -1.45
N LYS A 6 -4.52 -6.72 -1.24
CA LYS A 6 -5.74 -6.30 -1.93
C LYS A 6 -6.09 -4.84 -1.62
N LYS A 7 -5.90 -4.40 -0.37
CA LYS A 7 -6.10 -3.00 0.05
C LYS A 7 -5.08 -2.05 -0.61
N ILE A 8 -3.81 -2.44 -0.62
CA ILE A 8 -2.72 -1.69 -1.28
C ILE A 8 -3.06 -1.49 -2.76
N LEU A 9 -3.47 -2.55 -3.45
CA LEU A 9 -3.84 -2.48 -4.87
C LEU A 9 -5.10 -1.64 -5.10
N ALA A 10 -6.11 -1.74 -4.22
CA ALA A 10 -7.31 -0.91 -4.33
C ALA A 10 -6.97 0.58 -4.21
N GLU A 11 -6.14 0.97 -3.23
CA GLU A 11 -5.72 2.36 -3.04
C GLU A 11 -4.85 2.86 -4.21
N LEU A 12 -3.92 2.03 -4.72
CA LEU A 12 -3.08 2.37 -5.87
C LEU A 12 -3.88 2.46 -7.18
N GLN A 13 -4.89 1.60 -7.37
CA GLN A 13 -5.80 1.69 -8.52
C GLN A 13 -6.67 2.95 -8.44
N LEU A 14 -7.09 3.34 -7.24
CA LEU A 14 -7.89 4.55 -7.03
C LEU A 14 -7.04 5.82 -7.20
N ASN A 15 -5.79 5.80 -6.72
CA ASN A 15 -4.85 6.90 -6.85
C ASN A 15 -3.40 6.40 -6.93
N GLY A 16 -2.92 6.19 -8.16
CA GLY A 16 -1.55 5.73 -8.42
C GLY A 16 -0.44 6.75 -8.13
N ARG A 17 -0.79 7.97 -7.70
CA ARG A 17 0.18 9.01 -7.30
C ARG A 17 0.45 9.02 -5.79
N LEU A 18 -0.21 8.15 -5.02
CA LEU A 18 0.02 8.04 -3.58
C LEU A 18 1.49 7.72 -3.30
N SER A 19 2.08 8.47 -2.39
CA SER A 19 3.38 8.11 -1.83
C SER A 19 3.25 6.85 -0.98
N ILE A 20 4.35 6.13 -0.80
CA ILE A 20 4.38 4.94 0.06
C ILE A 20 3.97 5.29 1.50
N THR A 21 4.28 6.49 1.97
CA THR A 21 3.90 6.97 3.30
C THR A 21 2.39 7.10 3.44
N GLU A 22 1.73 7.79 2.49
CA GLU A 22 0.26 7.95 2.49
C GLU A 22 -0.45 6.60 2.31
N LEU A 23 0.11 5.74 1.44
CA LEU A 23 -0.41 4.40 1.23
C LEU A 23 -0.32 3.56 2.50
N ALA A 24 0.81 3.64 3.23
CA ALA A 24 1.04 2.93 4.48
C ALA A 24 0.03 3.38 5.56
N GLU A 25 -0.22 4.68 5.70
CA GLU A 25 -1.24 5.20 6.62
C GLU A 25 -2.64 4.69 6.26
N LYS A 26 -3.03 4.74 4.98
CA LYS A 26 -4.34 4.27 4.49
C LYS A 26 -4.57 2.78 4.74
N VAL A 27 -3.53 1.95 4.57
CA VAL A 27 -3.64 0.50 4.77
C VAL A 27 -3.32 0.05 6.20
N GLY A 28 -2.95 0.96 7.09
CA GLY A 28 -2.62 0.68 8.50
C GLY A 28 -1.30 -0.08 8.69
N LEU A 29 -0.33 0.18 7.81
CA LEU A 29 1.01 -0.40 7.88
C LEU A 29 2.06 0.67 8.18
N SER A 30 3.23 0.23 8.64
CA SER A 30 4.43 1.05 8.63
C SER A 30 5.01 1.15 7.21
N ILE A 31 5.80 2.19 6.95
CA ILE A 31 6.40 2.46 5.63
C ILE A 31 7.22 1.27 5.09
N SER A 32 8.07 0.67 5.93
CA SER A 32 8.98 -0.43 5.53
C SER A 32 8.25 -1.69 5.02
N PRO A 33 7.26 -2.27 5.73
CA PRO A 33 6.48 -3.39 5.20
C PRO A 33 5.59 -3.01 4.02
N CYS A 34 5.06 -1.78 3.97
CA CYS A 34 4.29 -1.28 2.82
C CYS A 34 5.16 -1.25 1.54
N HIS A 35 6.35 -0.65 1.62
CA HIS A 35 7.30 -0.58 0.50
C HIS A 35 7.69 -1.98 -0.02
N ARG A 36 7.92 -2.92 0.89
CA ARG A 36 8.27 -4.30 0.52
C ARG A 36 7.13 -5.00 -0.21
N ARG A 37 5.89 -4.83 0.25
CA ARG A 37 4.69 -5.42 -0.37
C ARG A 37 4.38 -4.83 -1.75
N VAL A 38 4.68 -3.55 -1.97
CA VAL A 38 4.49 -2.91 -3.28
C VAL A 38 5.52 -3.39 -4.32
N LYS A 39 6.72 -3.78 -3.89
CA LYS A 39 7.79 -4.29 -4.77
C LYS A 39 7.75 -5.80 -5.02
N ALA A 40 7.07 -6.57 -4.17
CA ALA A 40 7.00 -8.03 -4.24
C ALA A 40 5.95 -8.49 -5.27
#